data_AF-A0A5Q0BK65-F1
#
_entry.id   AF-A0A5Q0BK65-F1
#
_cell.length_a   1.000
_cell.length_b   1.000
_cell.length_c   1.000
_cell.angle_alpha   90.00
_cell.angle_beta   90.00
_cell.angle_gamma   90.00
#
_symmetry.space_group_name_H-M   'P 1'
#
loop_
_entity.id
_entity.type
_entity.pdbx_description
1 polymer ?
#
loop_
_entity_poly.entity_id
_entity_poly.type
_entity_poly.pdbx_seq_one_letter_code
_entity_poly.pdbx_strand_id
1 'polypeptide(L)'
;MTQQEFSDYVERVFRHHNMVYNTLITELALENPDYSDTENAELHQAEKKMLSVCAPLNEVVSAQAEGRKLDVTVYMKLTKSVPECEAATERVEGLIP
;
A
#
# COMPACT_ATOMS: atom_id res chain seq x y z
N MET A 1 -9.21 -20.34 -3.08
CA MET A 1 -9.65 -18.97 -2.73
C MET A 1 -10.96 -18.70 -3.45
N THR A 2 -12.03 -18.46 -2.70
CA THR A 2 -13.33 -18.00 -3.18
C THR A 2 -13.31 -16.48 -3.42
N GLN A 3 -14.35 -15.94 -4.06
CA GLN A 3 -14.49 -14.49 -4.23
C GLN A 3 -14.56 -13.75 -2.89
N GLN A 4 -15.26 -14.33 -1.90
CA GLN A 4 -15.37 -13.76 -0.56
C GLN A 4 -14.00 -13.75 0.13
N GLU A 5 -13.29 -14.89 0.10
CA GLU A 5 -11.95 -14.99 0.67
C GLU A 5 -10.97 -14.00 0.04
N PHE A 6 -11.08 -13.74 -1.27
CA PHE A 6 -10.26 -12.73 -1.94
C PHE A 6 -10.65 -11.31 -1.54
N SER A 7 -11.94 -11.02 -1.38
CA SER A 7 -12.42 -9.71 -0.92
C SER A 7 -11.91 -9.40 0.49
N ASP A 8 -12.02 -10.36 1.41
CA ASP A 8 -11.54 -10.20 2.78
C ASP A 8 -10.01 -10.02 2.82
N TYR A 9 -9.30 -10.72 1.93
CA TYR A 9 -7.85 -10.56 1.76
C TYR A 9 -7.48 -9.15 1.28
N VAL A 10 -8.15 -8.65 0.24
CA VAL A 10 -7.97 -7.30 -0.31
C VAL A 10 -8.17 -6.24 0.77
N GLU A 11 -9.24 -6.36 1.56
CA GLU A 11 -9.54 -5.42 2.64
C GLU A 11 -8.43 -5.43 3.70
N ARG A 12 -7.98 -6.62 4.12
CA ARG A 12 -6.92 -6.76 5.11
C ARG A 12 -5.61 -6.10 4.64
N VAL A 13 -5.20 -6.35 3.40
CA VAL A 13 -4.00 -5.73 2.82
C VAL A 13 -4.15 -4.21 2.72
N PHE A 14 -5.31 -3.72 2.29
CA PHE A 14 -5.57 -2.27 2.24
C PHE A 14 -5.48 -1.62 3.63
N ARG A 15 -6.05 -2.24 4.66
CA ARG A 15 -5.98 -1.74 6.03
C ARG A 15 -4.54 -1.71 6.56
N HIS A 16 -3.77 -2.77 6.32
CA HIS A 16 -2.36 -2.84 6.71
C HIS A 16 -1.52 -1.78 6.00
N HIS A 17 -1.67 -1.65 4.68
CA HIS A 17 -1.02 -0.59 3.90
C HIS A 17 -1.31 0.81 4.44
N ASN A 18 -2.58 1.13 4.73
CA ASN A 18 -2.93 2.45 5.28
C ASN A 18 -2.36 2.68 6.67
N MET A 19 -2.32 1.66 7.53
CA MET A 19 -1.71 1.78 8.84
C MET A 19 -0.23 2.14 8.73
N VAL A 20 0.54 1.37 7.96
CA VAL A 20 1.98 1.60 7.73
C VAL A 20 2.23 2.95 7.08
N TYR A 21 1.42 3.33 6.08
CA TYR A 21 1.55 4.63 5.41
C TYR A 21 1.24 5.81 6.35
N ASN A 22 0.27 5.67 7.25
CA ASN A 22 -0.01 6.69 8.26
C ASN A 22 1.14 6.82 9.27
N THR A 23 1.75 5.69 9.67
CA THR A 23 2.96 5.68 10.51
C THR A 23 4.11 6.41 9.84
N LEU A 24 4.39 6.11 8.56
CA LEU A 24 5.39 6.83 7.75
C LEU A 24 5.18 8.35 7.80
N ILE A 25 3.95 8.81 7.53
CA ILE A 25 3.64 10.25 7.52
C ILE A 25 3.82 10.86 8.91
N THR A 26 3.38 10.17 9.96
CA THR A 26 3.35 10.74 11.32
C THR A 26 4.75 10.77 11.93
N GLU A 27 5.46 9.64 11.93
CA GLU A 27 6.71 9.48 12.68
C GLU A 27 7.93 10.05 11.93
N LEU A 28 7.90 10.03 10.59
CA LEU A 28 9.06 10.46 9.80
C LEU A 28 8.88 11.86 9.22
N ALA A 29 7.71 12.18 8.68
CA ALA A 29 7.52 13.47 8.01
C ALA A 29 7.17 14.61 9.00
N LEU A 30 6.55 14.31 10.14
CA LEU A 30 6.13 15.34 11.11
C LEU A 30 7.00 15.40 12.37
N GLU A 31 7.45 14.26 12.90
CA GLU A 31 8.14 14.20 14.19
C GLU A 31 9.68 14.28 14.09
N ASN A 32 10.26 14.02 12.92
CA ASN A 32 11.71 14.11 12.69
C ASN A 32 12.05 14.92 11.42
N PRO A 33 11.99 16.26 11.45
CA PRO A 33 12.35 17.10 10.30
C PRO A 33 13.83 17.03 9.90
N ASP A 34 14.70 16.53 10.79
CA ASP A 34 16.12 16.24 10.52
C ASP A 34 16.37 14.80 10.04
N TYR A 35 15.31 13.99 9.83
CA TYR A 35 15.43 12.67 9.20
C TYR A 35 15.90 12.86 7.76
N SER A 36 17.22 12.88 7.56
CA SER A 36 17.81 13.27 6.28
C SER A 36 17.45 12.24 5.20
N ASP A 37 17.10 12.73 3.99
CA ASP A 37 16.86 11.90 2.78
C ASP A 37 17.99 10.87 2.53
N THR A 38 19.18 11.13 3.06
CA THR A 38 20.38 10.30 2.96
C THR A 38 20.47 9.16 3.99
N GLU A 39 19.92 9.29 5.19
CA GLU A 39 20.09 8.29 6.26
C GLU A 39 19.20 7.06 6.08
N ASN A 40 18.18 7.11 5.22
CA ASN A 40 17.31 5.98 4.99
C ASN A 40 16.87 5.82 3.53
N ALA A 41 17.84 5.90 2.62
CA ALA A 41 17.62 5.67 1.18
C ALA A 41 16.91 4.34 0.89
N GLU A 42 17.12 3.33 1.74
CA GLU A 42 16.43 2.04 1.64
C GLU A 42 14.93 2.16 1.99
N LEU A 43 14.57 2.87 3.07
CA LEU A 43 13.19 3.14 3.43
C LEU A 43 12.46 3.95 2.36
N HIS A 44 13.08 5.01 1.83
CA HIS A 44 12.49 5.79 0.74
C HIS A 44 12.31 4.96 -0.55
N GLN A 45 13.26 4.10 -0.88
CA GLN A 45 13.12 3.21 -2.02
C GLN A 45 12.00 2.18 -1.81
N ALA A 46 11.89 1.62 -0.61
CA ALA A 46 10.84 0.70 -0.23
C ALA A 46 9.46 1.37 -0.26
N GLU A 47 9.33 2.59 0.28
CA GLU A 47 8.11 3.39 0.25
C GLU A 47 7.67 3.66 -1.20
N LYS A 48 8.57 4.17 -2.04
CA LYS A 48 8.28 4.44 -3.45
C LYS A 48 7.82 3.17 -4.19
N LYS A 49 8.45 2.02 -3.89
CA LYS A 49 8.05 0.73 -4.44
C LYS A 49 6.65 0.34 -3.95
N MET A 50 6.39 0.43 -2.65
CA MET A 50 5.09 0.17 -2.03
C MET A 50 3.99 1.00 -2.69
N LEU A 51 4.14 2.32 -2.77
CA LEU A 51 3.18 3.23 -3.40
C LEU A 51 2.89 2.84 -4.86
N SER A 52 3.93 2.44 -5.61
CA SER A 52 3.77 2.02 -7.00
C SER A 52 3.02 0.70 -7.16
N VAL A 53 3.27 -0.30 -6.31
CA VAL A 53 2.62 -1.62 -6.45
C VAL A 53 1.23 -1.66 -5.82
N CYS A 54 0.98 -0.82 -4.81
CA CYS A 54 -0.33 -0.66 -4.18
C CYS A 54 -1.28 0.23 -5.00
N ALA A 55 -0.81 0.94 -6.03
CA ALA A 55 -1.64 1.83 -6.84
C ALA A 55 -2.92 1.17 -7.42
N PRO A 56 -2.88 -0.06 -7.97
CA PRO A 56 -4.09 -0.73 -8.46
C PRO A 56 -5.08 -1.07 -7.33
N LEU A 57 -4.60 -1.38 -6.13
CA LEU A 57 -5.44 -1.59 -4.96
C LEU A 57 -6.16 -0.30 -4.57
N ASN A 58 -5.43 0.81 -4.52
CA ASN A 58 -5.98 2.13 -4.20
C ASN A 58 -7.01 2.58 -5.25
N GLU A 59 -6.74 2.35 -6.54
CA GLU A 59 -7.68 2.64 -7.63
C GLU A 59 -9.02 1.88 -7.46
N VAL A 60 -8.94 0.60 -7.08
CA VAL A 60 -10.14 -0.22 -6.86
C VAL A 60 -10.96 0.31 -5.69
N VAL A 61 -10.30 0.59 -4.56
CA VAL A 61 -10.99 1.09 -3.37
C VAL A 61 -11.60 2.48 -3.62
N SER A 62 -10.88 3.38 -4.28
CA SER A 62 -11.40 4.70 -4.66
C SER A 62 -12.61 4.60 -5.58
N ALA A 63 -12.54 3.75 -6.62
CA ALA A 63 -13.67 3.58 -7.52
C ALA A 63 -14.90 2.97 -6.83
N GLN A 64 -14.71 2.04 -5.89
CA GLN A 64 -15.80 1.51 -5.07
C GLN A 64 -16.43 2.59 -4.19
N ALA A 65 -15.62 3.40 -3.52
CA ALA A 65 -16.09 4.50 -2.67
C ALA A 65 -16.87 5.56 -3.47
N GLU A 66 -16.46 5.81 -4.71
CA GLU A 66 -17.11 6.77 -5.63
C GLU A 66 -18.29 6.16 -6.41
N GLY A 67 -18.59 4.87 -6.23
CA GLY A 67 -19.63 4.17 -6.99
C GLY A 67 -19.33 4.04 -8.49
N ARG A 68 -18.06 4.20 -8.90
CA ARG A 68 -17.62 4.05 -10.28
C ARG A 68 -17.49 2.57 -10.65
N LYS A 69 -17.87 2.25 -11.88
CA LYS A 69 -17.62 0.93 -12.46
C LYS A 69 -16.15 0.83 -12.86
N LEU A 70 -15.52 -0.26 -12.45
CA LEU A 70 -14.16 -0.60 -12.83
C LEU A 70 -14.16 -1.51 -14.05
N ASP A 71 -13.21 -1.30 -14.95
CA ASP A 71 -12.98 -2.21 -16.06
C ASP A 71 -12.45 -3.55 -15.57
N VAL A 72 -12.79 -4.63 -16.28
CA VAL A 72 -12.35 -6.00 -15.97
C VAL A 72 -10.82 -6.10 -15.89
N THR A 73 -10.11 -5.29 -16.68
CA THR A 73 -8.65 -5.19 -16.68
C THR A 73 -8.09 -4.74 -15.32
N VAL A 74 -8.81 -3.88 -14.59
CA VAL A 74 -8.38 -3.43 -13.25
C VAL A 74 -8.50 -4.56 -12.25
N TYR A 75 -9.60 -5.33 -12.28
CA TYR A 75 -9.75 -6.53 -11.45
C TYR A 75 -8.67 -7.59 -11.73
N MET A 76 -8.29 -7.78 -12.99
CA MET A 76 -7.19 -8.69 -13.35
C MET A 76 -5.83 -8.22 -12.84
N LYS A 77 -5.59 -6.90 -12.77
CA LYS A 77 -4.36 -6.36 -12.16
C LYS A 77 -4.37 -6.53 -10.65
N LEU A 78 -5.53 -6.33 -10.01
CA LEU A 78 -5.69 -6.42 -8.56
C LEU A 78 -5.24 -7.78 -8.01
N THR A 79 -5.56 -8.89 -8.69
CA THR A 79 -5.20 -10.25 -8.24
C THR A 79 -3.69 -10.47 -8.12
N LYS A 80 -2.89 -9.77 -8.94
CA LYS A 80 -1.42 -9.80 -8.85
C LYS A 80 -0.88 -8.72 -7.92
N SER A 81 -1.52 -7.56 -7.92
CA SER A 81 -1.03 -6.38 -7.20
C SER A 81 -1.25 -6.49 -5.69
N VAL A 82 -2.26 -7.22 -5.22
CA VAL A 82 -2.55 -7.36 -3.79
C VAL A 82 -1.43 -8.08 -3.03
N PRO A 83 -0.96 -9.27 -3.46
CA PRO A 83 0.20 -9.90 -2.82
C PRO A 83 1.48 -9.07 -2.93
N GLU A 84 1.70 -8.39 -4.07
CA GLU A 84 2.87 -7.52 -4.24
C GLU A 84 2.81 -6.30 -3.30
N CYS A 85 1.62 -5.74 -3.10
CA CYS A 85 1.37 -4.64 -2.17
C CYS A 85 1.56 -5.06 -0.72
N GLU A 86 1.09 -6.24 -0.33
CA GLU A 86 1.33 -6.81 1.01
C GLU A 86 2.84 -6.94 1.28
N ALA A 87 3.58 -7.62 0.40
CA ALA A 87 5.02 -7.81 0.56
C ALA A 87 5.81 -6.48 0.58
N ALA A 88 5.41 -5.50 -0.23
CA ALA A 88 6.04 -4.18 -0.22
C ALA A 88 5.70 -3.39 1.05
N THR A 89 4.48 -3.55 1.58
CA THR A 89 4.05 -2.93 2.84
C THR A 89 4.81 -3.52 4.02
N GLU A 90 4.92 -4.84 4.12
CA GLU A 90 5.73 -5.52 5.14
C GLU A 90 7.20 -5.10 5.09
N ARG A 91 7.75 -4.89 3.88
CA ARG A 91 9.14 -4.41 3.72
C ARG A 91 9.33 -3.03 4.31
N VAL A 92 8.39 -2.12 4.06
CA VAL A 92 8.39 -0.76 4.62
C VAL A 92 8.24 -0.82 6.14
N GLU A 93 7.27 -1.59 6.65
CA GLU A 93 7.03 -1.76 8.07
C GLU A 93 8.30 -2.22 8.82
N GLY A 94 9.04 -3.18 8.26
CA GLY A 94 10.31 -3.65 8.84
C GLY A 94 11.49 -2.67 8.74
N LEU A 95 11.31 -1.52 8.09
CA LEU A 95 12.31 -0.45 7.95
C LEU A 95 11.94 0.81 8.74
N ILE A 96 10.70 0.91 9.24
CA ILE A 96 10.29 1.98 10.14
C ILE A 96 10.98 1.71 11.51
N PRO A 97 11.69 2.72 12.07
CA PRO A 97 12.48 2.57 13.30
C PRO A 97 11.63 2.44 14.59
#